data_AF-A0A7S4C1X0-F1
#
_entry.id   AF-A0A7S4C1X0-F1
#
_cell.length_a   1.000
_cell.length_b   1.000
_cell.length_c   1.000
_cell.angle_alpha   90.00
_cell.angle_beta   90.00
_cell.angle_gamma   90.00
#
_symmetry.space_group_name_H-M   'P 1'
#
loop_
_entity.id
_entity.type
_entity.pdbx_description
1 polymer ?
#
loop_
_entity_poly.entity_id
_entity_poly.type
_entity_poly.pdbx_seq_one_letter_code
_entity_poly.pdbx_strand_id
1 'polypeptide(L)'
;EAANAECGRVSDAATDVNAKAVCNPAASARDVSLSVKEVVAACVNFECEMVALRSYGRGQGAALSTALASATADLISEMEADDEAPPDRLRLMCDALLQNPEWDAVTTQVDLIGKEREGMRRYVEWQNSLLSPADLAAARFIELPALRQTGLFRR
;
A
#
# COMPACT_ATOMS: atom_id res chain seq x y z
N GLU A 1 34.46 -0.53 -33.50
CA GLU A 1 34.54 -1.52 -32.40
C GLU A 1 34.16 -0.78 -31.11
N ALA A 2 32.94 -0.94 -30.61
CA ALA A 2 32.50 -1.90 -29.56
C ALA A 2 33.10 -1.52 -28.18
N ALA A 3 32.33 -1.38 -27.08
CA ALA A 3 31.34 -2.33 -26.60
C ALA A 3 30.18 -1.72 -25.78
N ASN A 4 29.02 -2.37 -25.89
CA ASN A 4 27.82 -2.24 -25.06
C ASN A 4 28.08 -2.75 -23.62
N ALA A 5 27.36 -2.21 -22.64
CA ALA A 5 27.16 -2.86 -21.34
C ALA A 5 25.68 -3.21 -21.17
N GLU A 6 25.42 -4.50 -20.97
CA GLU A 6 24.11 -5.15 -20.95
C GLU A 6 23.29 -4.85 -19.68
N CYS A 7 21.97 -4.77 -19.88
CA CYS A 7 20.96 -4.87 -18.84
C CYS A 7 20.76 -6.36 -18.51
N GLY A 8 21.19 -6.79 -17.33
CA GLY A 8 21.05 -8.18 -16.85
C GLY A 8 19.75 -8.40 -16.08
N ARG A 9 18.97 -9.42 -16.45
CA ARG A 9 17.94 -10.03 -15.60
C ARG A 9 18.61 -10.96 -14.59
N VAL A 10 18.10 -10.98 -13.36
CA VAL A 10 18.38 -12.05 -12.39
C VAL A 10 17.03 -12.62 -11.96
N SER A 11 16.88 -13.94 -12.10
CA SER A 11 15.69 -14.70 -11.74
C SER A 11 16.00 -15.77 -10.68
N ASP A 12 14.97 -16.02 -9.87
CA ASP A 12 14.62 -17.23 -9.10
C ASP A 12 15.41 -17.60 -7.83
N ALA A 13 14.79 -17.35 -6.66
CA ALA A 13 14.24 -18.39 -5.77
C ALA A 13 13.74 -17.77 -4.44
N ALA A 14 12.46 -18.02 -4.12
CA ALA A 14 11.70 -17.43 -3.02
C ALA A 14 12.19 -17.79 -1.61
N THR A 15 12.14 -16.83 -0.69
CA THR A 15 11.76 -16.98 0.73
C THR A 15 11.40 -15.59 1.25
N ASP A 16 10.15 -15.16 1.06
CA ASP A 16 9.75 -13.77 1.31
C ASP A 16 9.22 -13.57 2.74
N VAL A 17 9.84 -12.62 3.47
CA VAL A 17 9.29 -11.95 4.65
C VAL A 17 9.35 -10.44 4.39
N ASN A 18 8.26 -9.70 4.66
CA ASN A 18 8.19 -8.26 4.41
C ASN A 18 8.67 -7.41 5.61
N ALA A 19 9.45 -6.34 5.33
CA ALA A 19 9.71 -5.25 6.28
C ALA A 19 9.76 -3.87 5.57
N LYS A 20 9.22 -2.83 6.24
CA LYS A 20 9.30 -1.39 5.89
C LYS A 20 10.51 -0.76 6.60
N ALA A 21 11.29 0.10 5.93
CA ALA A 21 12.29 0.94 6.60
C ALA A 21 11.65 2.26 7.05
N VAL A 22 11.80 2.54 8.34
CA VAL A 22 11.57 3.86 8.93
C VAL A 22 12.95 4.47 9.17
N CYS A 23 13.29 5.53 8.45
CA CYS A 23 14.46 6.34 8.79
C CYS A 23 14.16 7.09 10.09
N ASN A 24 14.82 6.70 11.18
CA ASN A 24 14.73 7.34 12.50
C ASN A 24 15.06 8.85 12.39
N PRO A 25 14.20 9.77 12.85
CA PRO A 25 14.52 11.19 12.94
C PRO A 25 15.38 11.45 14.19
N ALA A 26 16.52 10.76 14.30
CA ALA A 26 17.56 11.05 15.28
C ALA A 26 18.82 11.56 14.58
N ALA A 27 18.65 12.41 13.58
CA ALA A 27 19.68 13.31 13.10
C ALA A 27 18.95 14.53 12.55
N SER A 28 19.33 15.72 13.00
CA SER A 28 18.81 17.02 12.56
C SER A 28 18.53 17.03 11.05
N ALA A 29 17.27 16.82 10.68
CA ALA A 29 16.88 16.62 9.29
C ALA A 29 17.00 17.97 8.57
N ARG A 30 18.10 18.14 7.83
CA ARG A 30 18.11 19.07 6.71
C ARG A 30 17.01 18.63 5.76
N ASP A 31 16.20 19.58 5.35
CA ASP A 31 15.18 19.45 4.32
C ASP A 31 15.86 19.09 2.99
N VAL A 32 16.08 17.79 2.75
CA VAL A 32 16.59 17.27 1.49
C VAL A 32 15.44 16.57 0.81
N SER A 33 14.74 17.29 -0.08
CA SER A 33 13.75 16.72 -0.98
C SER A 33 14.44 15.71 -1.90
N LEU A 34 14.40 14.42 -1.55
CA LEU A 34 14.84 13.35 -2.42
C LEU A 34 13.93 13.28 -3.65
N SER A 35 14.51 13.07 -4.83
CA SER A 35 13.76 12.72 -6.03
C SER A 35 13.16 11.31 -5.89
N VAL A 36 12.07 11.04 -6.62
CA VAL A 36 11.46 9.69 -6.68
C VAL A 36 12.50 8.61 -7.02
N LYS A 37 13.50 8.93 -7.85
CA LYS A 37 14.59 7.99 -8.17
C LYS A 37 15.48 7.68 -6.97
N GLU A 38 15.78 8.67 -6.14
CA GLU A 38 16.61 8.50 -4.95
C GLU A 38 15.84 7.74 -3.85
N VAL A 39 14.54 8.01 -3.69
CA VAL A 39 13.67 7.22 -2.80
C VAL A 39 13.63 5.77 -3.26
N VAL A 40 13.36 5.52 -4.54
CA VAL A 40 13.31 4.15 -5.09
C VAL A 40 14.66 3.46 -4.92
N ALA A 41 15.77 4.12 -5.25
CA ALA A 41 17.13 3.58 -5.09
C ALA A 41 17.47 3.26 -3.63
N ALA A 42 17.05 4.10 -2.67
CA ALA A 42 17.24 3.85 -1.24
C ALA A 42 16.40 2.66 -0.74
N CYS A 43 15.27 2.38 -1.41
CA CYS A 43 14.39 1.26 -1.13
C CYS A 43 14.78 -0.04 -1.86
N VAL A 44 15.81 -0.06 -2.73
CA VAL A 44 16.29 -1.29 -3.40
C VAL A 44 16.85 -2.32 -2.41
N ASN A 45 17.06 -1.94 -1.14
CA ASN A 45 17.48 -2.84 -0.07
C ASN A 45 16.32 -3.65 0.56
N PHE A 46 15.08 -3.51 0.07
CA PHE A 46 13.98 -4.37 0.50
C PHE A 46 13.93 -5.66 -0.31
N GLU A 47 13.54 -6.77 0.32
CA GLU A 47 13.22 -8.05 -0.33
C GLU A 47 11.90 -7.98 -1.13
N CYS A 48 11.58 -6.83 -1.74
CA CYS A 48 10.41 -6.67 -2.59
C CYS A 48 10.81 -6.12 -3.95
N GLU A 49 10.19 -6.66 -5.00
CA GLU A 49 10.34 -6.09 -6.33
C GLU A 49 9.61 -4.74 -6.38
N MET A 50 10.36 -3.66 -6.64
CA MET A 50 9.79 -2.33 -6.77
C MET A 50 9.92 -1.80 -8.20
N VAL A 51 8.79 -1.41 -8.77
CA VAL A 51 8.73 -0.79 -10.09
C VAL A 51 8.24 0.65 -9.96
N ALA A 52 9.10 1.61 -10.32
CA ALA A 52 8.76 3.02 -10.33
C ALA A 52 8.18 3.44 -11.69
N LEU A 53 6.90 3.80 -11.71
CA LEU A 53 6.20 4.25 -12.91
C LEU A 53 6.16 5.77 -12.98
N ARG A 54 6.28 6.32 -14.19
CA ARG A 54 6.07 7.75 -14.44
C ARG A 54 4.68 7.98 -14.99
N SER A 55 3.84 8.67 -14.22
CA SER A 55 2.59 9.27 -14.71
C SER A 55 2.71 10.79 -14.65
N TYR A 56 2.44 11.49 -15.75
CA TYR A 56 2.60 12.94 -15.81
C TYR A 56 1.32 13.65 -15.33
N GLY A 57 1.41 14.40 -14.22
CA GLY A 57 0.58 15.58 -13.91
C GLY A 57 -0.95 15.43 -13.94
N ARG A 58 -1.49 14.22 -13.80
CA ARG A 58 -2.94 13.93 -13.97
C ARG A 58 -3.68 13.56 -12.68
N GLY A 59 -3.08 13.84 -11.53
CA GLY A 59 -3.66 13.59 -10.22
C GLY A 59 -3.58 12.13 -9.75
N GLN A 60 -4.02 11.90 -8.51
CA GLN A 60 -3.91 10.62 -7.81
C GLN A 60 -4.64 9.47 -8.53
N GLY A 61 -5.86 9.71 -9.00
CA GLY A 61 -6.62 8.68 -9.75
C GLY A 61 -5.92 8.18 -11.01
N ALA A 62 -5.28 9.06 -11.79
CA ALA A 62 -4.54 8.67 -12.98
C ALA A 62 -3.25 7.90 -12.66
N ALA A 63 -2.57 8.28 -11.57
CA ALA A 63 -1.42 7.55 -11.06
C ALA A 63 -1.82 6.13 -10.62
N LEU A 64 -2.90 6.02 -9.85
CA LEU A 64 -3.47 4.74 -9.42
C LEU A 64 -3.87 3.85 -10.59
N SER A 65 -4.56 4.40 -11.60
CA SER A 65 -4.91 3.62 -12.80
C SER A 65 -3.68 3.12 -13.56
N THR A 66 -2.60 3.91 -13.59
CA THR A 66 -1.33 3.50 -14.22
C THR A 66 -0.66 2.36 -13.44
N ALA A 67 -0.67 2.45 -12.10
CA ALA A 67 -0.17 1.40 -11.22
C ALA A 67 -0.98 0.11 -11.36
N LEU A 68 -2.31 0.19 -11.29
CA LEU A 68 -3.21 -0.96 -11.44
C LEU A 68 -3.07 -1.64 -12.80
N ALA A 69 -2.93 -0.88 -13.88
CA ALA A 69 -2.74 -1.44 -15.22
C ALA A 69 -1.39 -2.17 -15.40
N SER A 70 -0.40 -1.85 -14.56
CA SER A 70 0.93 -2.48 -14.57
C SER A 70 1.06 -3.63 -13.57
N ALA A 71 0.11 -3.76 -12.63
CA ALA A 71 0.11 -4.80 -11.62
C ALA A 71 -0.25 -6.16 -12.23
N THR A 72 0.51 -7.20 -11.84
CA THR A 72 0.38 -8.56 -12.38
C THR A 72 -0.14 -9.57 -11.37
N ALA A 73 -0.17 -9.23 -10.08
CA ALA A 73 -0.63 -10.10 -9.01
C ALA A 73 -2.16 -10.28 -9.01
N ASP A 74 -2.62 -11.41 -8.50
CA ASP A 74 -4.04 -11.72 -8.33
C ASP A 74 -4.68 -10.97 -7.15
N LEU A 75 -3.85 -10.48 -6.23
CA LEU A 75 -4.26 -9.69 -5.07
C LEU A 75 -3.67 -8.29 -5.17
N ILE A 76 -4.51 -7.28 -5.00
CA ILE A 76 -4.14 -5.87 -5.10
C ILE A 76 -4.41 -5.18 -3.77
N SER A 77 -3.42 -4.43 -3.28
CA SER A 77 -3.56 -3.52 -2.14
C SER A 77 -3.04 -2.14 -2.52
N GLU A 78 -3.68 -1.10 -1.99
CA GLU A 78 -3.29 0.30 -2.15
C GLU A 78 -2.74 0.83 -0.83
N MET A 79 -1.76 1.72 -0.90
CA MET A 79 -1.22 2.44 0.26
C MET A 79 -0.80 3.82 -0.20
N GLU A 80 -1.23 4.87 0.50
CA GLU A 80 -0.79 6.23 0.17
C GLU A 80 0.68 6.44 0.59
N ALA A 81 1.33 7.41 -0.04
CA ALA A 81 2.76 7.65 0.16
C ALA A 81 3.11 8.14 1.57
N ASP A 82 2.13 8.64 2.31
CA ASP A 82 2.24 9.14 3.68
C ASP A 82 1.63 8.18 4.72
N ASP A 83 1.22 6.96 4.34
CA ASP A 83 0.67 5.97 5.25
C ASP A 83 1.74 5.08 5.92
N GLU A 84 1.48 4.73 7.17
CA GLU A 84 2.18 3.67 7.90
C GLU A 84 1.39 2.36 7.90
N ALA A 85 2.09 1.23 7.90
CA ALA A 85 1.46 -0.09 7.86
C ALA A 85 2.25 -1.06 8.74
N PRO A 86 1.58 -1.86 9.59
CA PRO A 86 2.22 -2.96 10.30
C PRO A 86 2.87 -3.95 9.32
N PRO A 87 4.04 -4.53 9.65
CA PRO A 87 4.79 -5.39 8.74
C PRO A 87 4.03 -6.67 8.35
N ASP A 88 3.14 -7.15 9.21
CA ASP A 88 2.35 -8.36 9.02
C ASP A 88 0.96 -8.12 8.42
N ARG A 89 0.58 -6.86 8.16
CA ARG A 89 -0.74 -6.47 7.63
C ARG A 89 -1.14 -7.29 6.42
N LEU A 90 -0.30 -7.31 5.38
CA LEU A 90 -0.61 -8.03 4.13
C LEU A 90 -0.72 -9.53 4.33
N ARG A 91 0.15 -10.13 5.16
CA ARG A 91 0.10 -11.57 5.46
C ARG A 91 -1.24 -11.94 6.10
N LEU A 92 -1.66 -11.20 7.13
CA LEU A 92 -2.92 -11.43 7.82
C LEU A 92 -4.13 -11.26 6.89
N MET A 93 -4.10 -10.27 6.00
CA MET A 93 -5.15 -10.04 5.00
C MET A 93 -5.21 -11.17 3.96
N CYS A 94 -4.06 -11.64 3.48
CA CYS A 94 -4.00 -12.82 2.60
C CYS A 94 -4.57 -14.06 3.30
N ASP A 95 -4.16 -14.32 4.55
CA ASP A 95 -4.66 -15.44 5.34
C ASP A 95 -6.19 -15.38 5.51
N ALA A 96 -6.74 -14.19 5.79
CA ALA A 96 -8.18 -13.98 5.89
C ALA A 96 -8.91 -14.26 4.57
N LEU A 97 -8.39 -13.79 3.43
CA LEU A 97 -8.98 -14.08 2.13
C LEU A 97 -8.88 -15.57 1.78
N LEU A 98 -7.76 -16.23 2.08
CA LEU A 98 -7.59 -17.66 1.81
C LEU A 98 -8.56 -18.52 2.63
N GLN A 99 -8.84 -18.13 3.87
CA GLN A 99 -9.80 -18.80 4.74
C GLN A 99 -11.26 -18.55 4.36
N ASN A 100 -11.53 -17.46 3.62
CA ASN A 100 -12.87 -17.05 3.19
C ASN A 100 -12.88 -16.85 1.66
N PRO A 101 -12.91 -17.95 0.88
CA PRO A 101 -12.82 -17.90 -0.58
C PRO A 101 -13.99 -17.17 -1.25
N GLU A 102 -15.10 -16.98 -0.56
CA GLU A 102 -16.29 -16.27 -1.02
C GLU A 102 -16.21 -14.75 -0.87
N TRP A 103 -15.19 -14.20 -0.19
CA TRP A 103 -15.01 -12.75 -0.05
C TRP A 103 -14.35 -12.16 -1.29
N ASP A 104 -14.75 -10.97 -1.74
CA ASP A 104 -14.04 -10.29 -2.84
C ASP A 104 -12.82 -9.49 -2.33
N ALA A 105 -12.87 -9.07 -1.06
CA ALA A 105 -11.86 -8.24 -0.44
C ALA A 105 -11.89 -8.35 1.09
N VAL A 106 -10.82 -7.87 1.73
CA VAL A 106 -10.72 -7.70 3.18
C VAL A 106 -10.12 -6.32 3.46
N THR A 107 -10.58 -5.66 4.51
CA THR A 107 -10.05 -4.39 4.98
C THR A 107 -9.53 -4.50 6.40
N THR A 108 -8.76 -3.51 6.83
CA THR A 108 -8.21 -3.42 8.19
C THR A 108 -8.81 -2.24 8.94
N GLN A 109 -8.78 -2.32 10.26
CA GLN A 109 -8.96 -1.14 11.09
C GLN A 109 -7.75 -0.22 10.96
N VAL A 110 -7.95 1.07 11.20
CA VAL A 110 -6.90 2.08 11.10
C VAL A 110 -6.80 2.93 12.36
N ASP A 111 -5.60 3.44 12.59
CA ASP A 111 -5.35 4.52 13.55
C ASP A 111 -4.97 5.80 12.80
N LEU A 112 -5.28 6.95 13.41
CA LEU A 112 -4.89 8.24 12.86
C LEU A 112 -3.45 8.57 13.23
N ILE A 113 -2.66 8.95 12.24
CA ILE A 113 -1.31 9.47 12.43
C ILE A 113 -1.28 10.99 12.21
N GLY A 114 -0.46 11.70 12.98
CA GLY A 114 -0.33 13.15 12.90
C GLY A 114 -1.45 13.92 13.62
N LYS A 115 -1.82 15.10 13.09
CA LYS A 115 -2.78 15.99 13.76
C LYS A 115 -4.21 15.54 13.52
N GLU A 116 -4.85 15.04 14.57
CA GLU A 116 -6.24 14.63 14.53
C GLU A 116 -7.22 15.81 14.38
N ARG A 117 -8.32 15.54 13.66
CA ARG A 117 -9.48 16.42 13.57
C ARG A 117 -10.70 15.64 14.04
N GLU A 118 -11.58 16.28 14.80
CA GLU A 118 -12.72 15.62 15.45
C GLU A 118 -13.63 14.85 14.48
N GLY A 119 -13.90 15.41 13.29
CA GLY A 119 -14.68 14.74 12.26
C GLY A 119 -14.00 13.45 11.75
N MET A 120 -12.68 13.48 11.58
CA MET A 120 -11.90 12.32 11.15
C MET A 120 -11.87 11.25 12.24
N ARG A 121 -11.72 11.64 13.50
CA ARG A 121 -11.78 10.71 14.64
C ARG A 121 -13.11 9.97 14.69
N ARG A 122 -14.24 10.69 14.60
CA ARG A 122 -15.58 10.06 14.56
C ARG A 122 -15.75 9.12 13.37
N TYR A 123 -15.24 9.51 12.20
CA TYR A 123 -15.30 8.69 11.00
C TYR A 123 -14.51 7.39 11.17
N VAL A 124 -13.28 7.46 11.68
CA VAL A 124 -12.46 6.27 11.95
C VAL A 124 -13.09 5.38 13.03
N GLU A 125 -13.62 5.96 14.12
CA GLU A 125 -14.34 5.20 15.14
C GLU A 125 -15.55 4.44 14.56
N TRP A 126 -16.34 5.12 13.72
CA TRP A 126 -17.47 4.49 13.04
C TRP A 126 -17.00 3.39 12.08
N GLN A 127 -16.03 3.68 11.21
CA GLN A 127 -15.53 2.71 10.24
C GLN A 127 -14.93 1.48 10.92
N ASN A 128 -14.10 1.68 11.95
CA ASN A 128 -13.48 0.58 12.70
C ASN A 128 -14.50 -0.27 13.47
N SER A 129 -15.74 0.19 13.61
CA SER A 129 -16.82 -0.61 14.21
C SER A 129 -17.48 -1.58 13.23
N LEU A 130 -17.24 -1.44 11.91
CA LEU A 130 -17.80 -2.29 10.86
C LEU A 130 -16.91 -3.53 10.67
N LEU A 131 -17.22 -4.62 11.36
CA LEU A 131 -16.33 -5.78 11.48
C LEU A 131 -16.78 -6.99 10.66
N SER A 132 -17.94 -6.94 10.03
CA SER A 132 -18.48 -8.05 9.23
C SER A 132 -18.90 -7.62 7.82
N PRO A 133 -18.99 -8.56 6.86
CA PRO A 133 -19.56 -8.28 5.54
C PRO A 133 -20.96 -7.68 5.60
N ALA A 134 -21.77 -8.10 6.57
CA ALA A 134 -23.13 -7.58 6.77
C ALA A 134 -23.11 -6.11 7.22
N ASP A 135 -22.19 -5.74 8.12
CA ASP A 135 -22.02 -4.35 8.58
C ASP A 135 -21.59 -3.44 7.43
N LEU A 136 -20.56 -3.86 6.68
CA LEU A 136 -20.07 -3.14 5.50
C LEU A 136 -21.17 -2.97 4.45
N ALA A 137 -21.94 -4.03 4.19
CA ALA A 137 -23.07 -3.97 3.26
C ALA A 137 -24.16 -3.01 3.73
N ALA A 138 -24.53 -3.03 5.00
CA ALA A 138 -25.54 -2.12 5.55
C ALA A 138 -25.08 -0.65 5.50
N ALA A 139 -23.78 -0.40 5.66
CA ALA A 139 -23.18 0.93 5.68
C ALA A 139 -22.89 1.54 4.31
N ARG A 140 -23.02 0.77 3.21
CA ARG A 140 -22.62 1.19 1.83
C ARG A 140 -23.28 2.46 1.29
N PHE A 141 -24.37 2.91 1.89
CA PHE A 141 -25.10 4.13 1.52
C PHE A 141 -25.05 5.23 2.56
N ILE A 142 -24.27 5.04 3.64
CA ILE A 142 -24.10 6.04 4.69
C ILE A 142 -22.89 6.93 4.37
N GLU A 143 -21.73 6.30 4.16
CA GLU A 143 -20.47 6.94 3.77
C GLU A 143 -19.55 5.88 3.13
N LEU A 144 -18.22 6.04 3.13
CA LEU A 144 -17.27 4.97 2.77
C LEU A 144 -17.04 4.01 3.96
N PRO A 145 -17.65 2.81 3.98
CA PRO A 145 -17.49 1.85 5.09
C PRO A 145 -16.13 1.16 5.10
N ALA A 146 -15.38 1.25 4.00
CA ALA A 146 -14.10 0.62 3.79
C ALA A 146 -13.18 1.58 3.02
N LEU A 147 -12.08 2.01 3.65
CA LEU A 147 -11.06 2.82 2.97
C LEU A 147 -10.28 1.95 1.99
N ARG A 148 -10.10 2.43 0.75
CA ARG A 148 -9.41 1.66 -0.30
C ARG A 148 -7.97 1.33 0.09
N GLN A 149 -7.28 2.27 0.72
CA GLN A 149 -5.90 2.14 1.20
C GLN A 149 -5.74 1.17 2.40
N THR A 150 -6.84 0.63 2.91
CA THR A 150 -6.85 -0.37 4.00
C THR A 150 -7.17 -1.77 3.50
N GLY A 151 -7.42 -1.90 2.19
CA GLY A 151 -7.97 -3.08 1.57
C GLY A 151 -6.96 -3.93 0.80
N LEU A 152 -7.29 -5.22 0.71
CA LEU A 152 -6.70 -6.20 -0.18
C LEU A 152 -7.84 -6.81 -0.98
N PHE A 153 -7.76 -6.71 -2.30
CA PHE A 153 -8.82 -7.05 -3.25
C PHE A 153 -8.37 -8.18 -4.16
N ARG A 154 -9.30 -9.08 -4.49
CA ARG A 154 -9.14 -10.02 -5.60
C ARG A 154 -9.34 -9.30 -6.93
N ARG A 155 -8.51 -9.61 -7.93
CA ARG A 155 -8.60 -9.03 -9.27
C ARG A 155 -9.54 -9.79 -10.19
#